data_AF-A0A661IAS2-F1
#
_entry.id   AF-A0A661IAS2-F1
#
_cell.length_a   1.000
_cell.length_b   1.000
_cell.length_c   1.000
_cell.angle_alpha   90.00
_cell.angle_beta   90.00
_cell.angle_gamma   90.00
#
_symmetry.space_group_name_H-M   'P 1'
#
loop_
_entity.id
_entity.type
_entity.pdbx_description
1 polymer ?
#
loop_
_entity_poly.entity_id
_entity_poly.type
_entity_poly.pdbx_seq_one_letter_code
_entity_poly.pdbx_strand_id
1 'polypeptide(L)' 'QKNKVEKTMMKLSNMLNNERFVANAPADVLEKNRKELADAEGKMSKIVVELEGFGV' A
#
# COMPACT_ATOMS: atom_id res chain seq x y z
N GLN A 1 -9.25 -1.66 -10.74
CA GLN A 1 -8.04 -2.09 -9.99
C GLN A 1 -7.48 -0.97 -9.14
N LYS A 2 -7.24 0.22 -9.72
CA LYS A 2 -6.73 1.45 -9.08
C LYS A 2 -7.32 1.78 -7.68
N ASN A 3 -8.64 1.98 -7.59
CA ASN A 3 -9.33 2.34 -6.33
C ASN A 3 -9.16 1.28 -5.20
N LYS A 4 -9.08 -0.01 -5.55
CA LYS A 4 -8.91 -1.07 -4.56
C LYS A 4 -7.50 -1.05 -3.96
N VAL A 5 -6.50 -0.82 -4.81
CA VAL A 5 -5.09 -0.68 -4.40
C VAL A 5 -4.90 0.58 -3.55
N GLU A 6 -5.45 1.72 -3.96
CA GLU A 6 -5.42 2.96 -3.17
C GLU A 6 -6.04 2.81 -1.78
N LYS A 7 -7.22 2.18 -1.69
CA LYS A 7 -7.86 1.94 -0.39
C LYS A 7 -7.01 1.06 0.52
N THR A 8 -6.33 0.07 -0.03
CA THR A 8 -5.42 -0.78 0.74
C THR A 8 -4.19 0.01 1.21
N MET A 9 -3.57 0.79 0.33
CA MET A 9 -2.44 1.66 0.70
C MET A 9 -2.82 2.66 1.79
N MET A 10 -3.98 3.31 1.67
CA MET A 10 -4.47 4.25 2.67
C MET A 10 -4.68 3.57 4.03
N LYS A 11 -5.26 2.36 4.05
CA LYS A 11 -5.44 1.59 5.29
C LYS A 11 -4.11 1.19 5.92
N LEU A 12 -3.18 0.66 5.12
CA LEU A 12 -1.86 0.24 5.59
C LEU A 12 -1.04 1.44 6.10
N SER A 13 -1.07 2.55 5.38
CA SER A 13 -0.41 3.80 5.79
C SER A 13 -1.01 4.32 7.10
N ASN A 14 -2.34 4.34 7.22
CA ASN A 14 -3.01 4.76 8.45
C ASN A 14 -2.72 3.84 9.64
N MET A 15 -2.58 2.52 9.41
CA MET A 15 -2.15 1.58 10.44
C MET A 15 -0.69 1.79 10.86
N LEU A 16 0.22 1.98 9.90
CA LEU A 16 1.64 2.22 10.16
C LEU A 16 1.92 3.61 10.74
N ASN A 17 1.05 4.59 10.51
CA ASN A 17 1.13 5.91 11.11
C ASN A 17 0.51 5.95 12.52
N ASN A 18 -0.28 4.94 12.88
CA ASN A 18 -0.86 4.84 14.22
C ASN A 18 0.20 4.33 15.21
N GLU A 19 0.71 5.23 16.04
CA GLU A 19 1.74 4.95 17.04
C GLU A 19 1.35 3.82 18.02
N ARG A 20 0.06 3.70 18.37
CA ARG A 20 -0.42 2.59 19.20
C ARG A 20 -0.29 1.26 18.46
N PHE A 21 -0.58 1.23 17.17
CA PHE A 21 -0.39 0.02 16.37
C PHE A 21 1.09 -0.30 16.24
N VAL A 22 1.95 0.67 15.92
CA VAL A 22 3.40 0.43 15.80
C VAL A 22 4.03 -0.02 17.12
N ALA A 23 3.59 0.53 18.24
CA ALA A 23 4.11 0.16 19.56
C ALA A 23 3.63 -1.23 20.05
N ASN A 24 2.45 -1.69 19.61
CA ASN A 24 1.85 -2.93 20.10
C ASN A 24 1.85 -4.07 19.05
N ALA A 25 2.05 -3.78 17.77
CA ALA A 25 2.05 -4.78 16.73
C ALA A 25 3.39 -5.52 16.69
N PRO A 26 3.37 -6.84 16.43
CA PRO A 26 4.59 -7.61 16.29
C PRO A 26 5.37 -7.19 15.04
N ALA A 27 6.69 -7.33 15.10
CA ALA A 27 7.61 -6.95 14.02
C ALA A 27 7.24 -7.59 12.68
N ASP A 28 6.77 -8.84 12.69
CA ASP A 28 6.33 -9.58 11.51
C ASP A 28 5.13 -8.89 10.81
N VAL A 29 4.16 -8.40 11.60
CA VAL A 29 2.99 -7.67 11.08
C VAL A 29 3.38 -6.29 10.57
N LEU A 30 4.30 -5.60 11.25
CA LEU A 30 4.80 -4.30 10.81
C LEU A 30 5.60 -4.42 9.50
N GLU A 31 6.47 -5.41 9.40
CA GLU A 31 7.24 -5.69 8.20
C GLU A 31 6.31 -6.09 7.05
N LYS A 32 5.35 -6.99 7.31
CA LYS A 32 4.34 -7.37 6.33
C LYS A 32 3.56 -6.16 5.84
N ASN A 33 3.04 -5.30 6.73
CA ASN A 33 2.30 -4.11 6.34
C ASN A 33 3.15 -3.14 5.52
N ARG A 34 4.43 -2.93 5.86
CA ARG A 34 5.35 -2.09 5.08
C ARG A 34 5.59 -2.68 3.69
N LYS A 35 5.82 -3.99 3.62
CA LYS A 35 6.07 -4.71 2.37
C LYS A 35 4.84 -4.74 1.47
N GLU A 36 3.65 -4.92 2.07
CA GLU A 36 2.37 -4.90 1.39
C GLU A 36 2.02 -3.49 0.87
N LEU A 37 2.40 -2.44 1.62
CA LEU A 37 2.27 -1.06 1.16
C LEU A 37 3.18 -0.78 -0.03
N ALA A 38 4.46 -1.20 0.03
CA ALA A 38 5.39 -1.06 -1.08
C ALA A 38 4.96 -1.85 -2.34
N ASP A 39 4.45 -3.08 -2.17
CA ASP A 39 3.89 -3.88 -3.27
C ASP A 39 2.65 -3.22 -3.89
N ALA A 40 1.79 -2.66 -3.05
CA ALA A 40 0.62 -1.92 -3.49
C ALA A 40 1.00 -0.63 -4.25
N GLU A 41 2.01 0.11 -3.80
CA GLU A 41 2.55 1.27 -4.52
C GLU A 41 3.14 0.86 -5.88
N GLY A 42 3.91 -0.23 -5.92
CA GLY A 42 4.46 -0.77 -7.17
C GLY A 42 3.38 -1.22 -8.16
N LYS A 43 2.33 -1.90 -7.67
CA LYS A 43 1.15 -2.25 -8.49
C LYS A 43 0.39 -1.02 -8.96
N MET A 44 0.23 -0.03 -8.10
CA MET A 44 -0.43 1.23 -8.44
C MET A 44 0.34 1.95 -9.55
N SER A 45 1.67 2.00 -9.46
CA SER A 45 2.53 2.57 -10.50
C SER A 45 2.39 1.81 -11.81
N LYS A 46 2.36 0.47 -11.81
CA LYS A 46 2.10 -0.32 -13.02
C LYS A 46 0.72 -0.06 -13.61
N ILE A 47 -0.32 -0.01 -12.78
CA ILE A 47 -1.69 0.28 -13.23
C ILE A 47 -1.78 1.69 -13.83
N VAL A 48 -1.10 2.67 -13.25
CA VAL A 48 -1.04 4.04 -13.77
C VAL A 48 -0.30 4.07 -15.11
N VAL A 49 0.86 3.44 -15.20
CA VAL A 49 1.63 3.32 -16.45
C VAL A 49 0.85 2.58 -17.53
N GLU A 50 0.14 1.49 -17.20
CA GLU A 50 -0.72 0.80 -18.16
C GLU A 50 -1.90 1.68 -18.59
N LEU A 51 -2.54 2.41 -17.68
CA LEU A 51 -3.63 3.31 -18.01
C LEU A 51 -3.18 4.50 -18.88
N GLU A 52 -1.98 5.03 -18.65
CA GLU A 52 -1.38 6.07 -19.49
C GLU A 52 -0.87 5.52 -20.83
N GLY A 53 -0.32 4.30 -20.83
CA GLY A 53 0.24 3.64 -22.01
C GLY A 53 -0.82 3.08 -22.96
N PHE A 54 -2.03 2.78 -22.49
CA PHE A 54 -3.16 2.40 -23.34
C PHE A 54 -3.89 3.61 -23.98
N GLY A 55 -3.40 4.83 -23.76
CA GLY A 55 -3.97 6.07 -24.29
C GLY A 55 -3.47 6.51 -25.67
N VAL A 56 -2.87 5.62 -26.47
CA VAL A 56 -2.43 5.89 -27.86
C VAL A 56 -3.14 4.99 -28.85
#